data_AF-R5Y918-F1
#
_entry.id   AF-R5Y918-F1
#
_cell.length_a   1.000
_cell.length_b   1.000
_cell.length_c   1.000
_cell.angle_alpha   90.00
_cell.angle_beta   90.00
_cell.angle_gamma   90.00
#
_symmetry.space_group_name_H-M   'P 1'
#
loop_
_entity.id
_entity.type
_entity.pdbx_description
1 polymer ?
#
loop_
_entity_poly.entity_id
_entity_poly.type
_entity_poly.pdbx_seq_one_letter_code
_entity_poly.pdbx_strand_id
1 'polypeptide(L)' 'MAKNLSNRKPNVKNIRPNCLKATKKKQGLNLQVVTLDNGQKVRVTTKEARTMKKAA' A
#
# COMPACT_ATOMS: atom_id res chain seq x y z
N MET A 1 14.76 -7.47 -4.59
CA MET A 1 13.36 -7.11 -4.20
C MET A 1 12.76 -6.19 -5.25
N ALA A 2 11.46 -6.32 -5.56
CA ALA A 2 10.78 -5.43 -6.50
C ALA A 2 10.79 -3.97 -6.00
N LYS A 3 11.11 -3.02 -6.88
CA LYS A 3 11.14 -1.59 -6.57
C LYS A 3 9.72 -1.10 -6.27
N ASN A 4 9.55 -0.36 -5.18
CA ASN A 4 8.27 0.28 -4.89
C ASN A 4 8.09 1.49 -5.81
N LEU A 5 7.06 1.46 -6.64
CA LEU A 5 6.74 2.51 -7.60
C LEU A 5 5.64 3.45 -7.07
N SER A 6 4.90 3.04 -6.02
CA SER A 6 3.83 3.84 -5.44
C SER A 6 4.35 4.99 -4.59
N ASN A 7 3.89 6.21 -4.87
CA ASN A 7 4.14 7.40 -4.05
C ASN A 7 3.14 7.58 -2.89
N ARG A 8 2.12 6.73 -2.79
CA ARG A 8 1.10 6.82 -1.73
C ARG A 8 1.71 6.71 -0.35
N LYS A 9 1.26 7.57 0.56
CA LYS A 9 1.73 7.60 1.94
C LYS A 9 0.70 6.93 2.87
N PRO A 10 1.18 6.12 3.82
CA PRO A 10 0.33 5.52 4.85
C PRO A 10 -0.11 6.58 5.87
N ASN A 11 -1.33 6.45 6.37
CA ASN A 11 -1.84 7.33 7.42
C ASN A 11 -1.33 6.88 8.79
N VAL A 12 -1.16 7.83 9.70
CA VAL A 12 -0.87 7.57 11.11
C VAL A 12 -2.04 8.08 11.94
N LYS A 13 -2.62 7.21 12.76
CA LYS A 13 -3.79 7.53 13.60
C LYS A 13 -3.58 7.03 15.02
N ASN A 14 -4.33 7.59 15.96
CA ASN A 14 -4.36 7.09 17.33
C ASN A 14 -5.31 5.89 17.40
N ILE A 15 -4.90 4.84 18.11
CA ILE A 15 -5.78 3.77 18.56
C ILE A 15 -6.00 3.93 20.06
N ARG A 16 -7.23 3.64 20.49
CA ARG A 16 -7.63 3.66 21.90
C ARG A 16 -8.20 2.28 22.26
N PRO A 17 -7.63 1.60 23.27
CA PRO A 17 -8.25 0.44 23.88
C PRO A 17 -9.35 0.88 24.86
N ASN A 18 -9.97 -0.08 25.57
CA ASN A 18 -11.07 0.18 26.51
C ASN A 18 -10.72 1.21 27.61
N CYS A 19 -9.44 1.26 28.04
CA CYS A 19 -8.96 2.26 29.00
C CYS A 19 -8.65 3.65 28.38
N LEU A 20 -9.05 3.90 27.13
CA LEU A 20 -8.91 5.17 26.40
C LEU A 20 -7.48 5.71 26.21
N LYS A 21 -6.45 4.96 26.61
CA LYS A 21 -5.04 5.33 26.40
C LYS A 21 -4.70 5.45 24.91
N ALA A 22 -4.36 6.65 24.46
CA ALA A 22 -4.04 6.89 23.06
C ALA A 22 -2.63 6.37 22.71
N THR A 23 -2.53 5.47 21.74
CA THR A 23 -1.26 5.02 21.16
C THR A 23 -1.23 5.29 19.66
N LYS A 24 -0.06 5.68 19.12
CA LYS A 24 0.10 5.96 17.68
C LYS A 24 0.23 4.65 16.91
N LYS A 25 -0.59 4.44 15.87
CA LYS A 25 -0.45 3.33 14.92
C LYS A 25 -0.42 3.82 13.48
N LYS A 26 0.49 3.25 12.70
CA LYS A 26 0.56 3.43 11.25
C LYS A 26 -0.35 2.44 10.53
N GLN A 27 -1.18 2.93 9.62
CA GLN A 27 -1.99 2.12 8.72
C GLN A 27 -1.16 1.79 7.47
N GLY A 28 -0.58 0.59 7.44
CA GLY A 28 0.22 0.12 6.31
C GLY A 28 -0.59 0.06 5.01
N LEU A 29 0.03 0.46 3.91
CA LEU A 29 -0.57 0.29 2.58
C LEU A 29 -0.39 -1.17 2.14
N ASN A 30 -1.45 -1.77 1.59
CA ASN A 30 -1.36 -3.09 0.99
C ASN A 30 -0.63 -2.98 -0.35
N LEU A 31 0.63 -3.40 -0.35
CA LEU A 31 1.53 -3.36 -1.49
C LEU A 31 1.64 -4.76 -2.11
N GLN A 32 1.37 -4.86 -3.41
CA GLN A 32 1.45 -6.09 -4.18
C GLN A 32 2.57 -6.00 -5.21
N VAL A 33 3.20 -7.14 -5.51
CA VAL A 33 4.17 -7.25 -6.61
C VAL A 33 3.40 -7.57 -7.88
N VAL A 34 3.60 -6.76 -8.91
CA VAL A 34 2.98 -6.89 -10.23
C VAL A 34 4.08 -6.94 -11.28
N THR A 35 3.89 -7.78 -12.29
CA THR A 35 4.77 -7.83 -13.47
C THR A 35 4.21 -6.87 -14.51
N LEU A 36 5.05 -5.95 -14.99
CA LEU A 36 4.73 -5.01 -16.07
C LEU A 36 4.94 -5.69 -17.44
N ASP A 37 4.44 -5.07 -18.51
CA ASP A 37 4.53 -5.61 -19.88
C ASP A 37 5.97 -5.75 -20.39
N ASN A 38 6.88 -4.93 -19.85
CA ASN A 38 8.32 -5.03 -20.10
C ASN A 38 9.02 -6.17 -19.31
N GLY A 39 8.26 -7.02 -18.62
CA GLY A 39 8.75 -8.13 -17.79
C GLY A 39 9.27 -7.72 -16.40
N GLN A 40 9.26 -6.42 -16.06
CA GLN A 40 9.79 -5.93 -14.79
C GLN A 40 8.81 -6.19 -13.64
N LYS A 41 9.32 -6.72 -12.51
CA LYS A 41 8.55 -6.86 -11.27
C LYS A 41 8.64 -5.59 -10.43
N VAL A 42 7.50 -4.93 -10.23
CA VAL A 42 7.37 -3.70 -9.41
C VAL A 42 6.38 -3.90 -8.27
N ARG A 43 6.54 -3.12 -7.21
CA ARG A 43 5.62 -3.12 -6.07
C ARG A 43 4.73 -1.88 -6.14
N VAL A 44 3.42 -2.08 -6.16
CA VAL A 44 2.39 -1.04 -6.28
C VAL A 44 1.27 -1.28 -5.26
N THR A 45 0.44 -0.29 -4.96
CA THR A 45 -0.70 -0.52 -4.07
C THR A 45 -1.79 -1.32 -4.76
N THR A 46 -2.61 -2.03 -3.99
CA THR A 46 -3.77 -2.78 -4.52
C THR A 46 -4.72 -1.94 -5.37
N LYS A 47 -4.93 -0.67 -5.00
CA LYS A 47 -5.78 0.26 -5.75
C LYS A 47 -5.18 0.55 -7.13
N GLU A 48 -3.88 0.82 -7.20
CA GLU A 48 -3.18 1.10 -8.45
C GLU A 48 -3.13 -0.15 -9.33
N ALA A 49 -2.81 -1.32 -8.75
CA ALA A 49 -2.85 -2.60 -9.46
C ALA A 49 -4.23 -2.88 -10.06
N ARG A 50 -5.32 -2.58 -9.33
CA ARG A 50 -6.68 -2.70 -9.85
C ARG A 50 -6.95 -1.75 -11.02
N THR A 51 -6.49 -0.50 -10.94
CA THR A 51 -6.63 0.46 -12.05
C THR A 51 -5.89 -0.02 -13.28
N MET A 52 -4.66 -0.52 -13.12
CA MET A 52 -3.85 -1.06 -14.22
C MET A 52 -4.57 -2.25 -14.90
N LYS A 53 -5.11 -3.19 -14.10
CA LYS A 53 -5.87 -4.33 -14.64
C LYS A 53 -7.17 -3.97 -15.34
N LYS A 54 -7.76 -2.80 -15.04
CA LYS A 54 -8.98 -2.33 -15.70
C LYS A 54 -8.68 -1.62 -17.03
N ALA A 55 -7.49 -1.04 -17.14
CA ALA A 55 -7.06 -0.32 -18.34
C ALA A 55 -6.45 -1.23 -19.42
N ALA A 56 -6.00 -2.43 -19.03
CA ALA A 56 -5.68 -3.54 -19.93
C ALA A 56 -6.95 -4.25 -20.40
#